data_AF-A0A7J9B2K7-F1
#
_entry.id   AF-A0A7J9B2K7-F1
#
_cell.length_a   1.000
_cell.length_b   1.000
_cell.length_c   1.000
_cell.angle_alpha   90.00
_cell.angle_beta   90.00
_cell.angle_gamma   90.00
#
_symmetry.space_group_name_H-M   'P 1'
#
loop_
_entity.id
_entity.type
_entity.pdbx_description
1 polymer ?
#
loop_
_entity_poly.entity_id
_entity_poly.type
_entity_poly.pdbx_seq_one_letter_code
_entity_poly.pdbx_strand_id
1 'polypeptide(L)'
;HPLKHHLTLTLLALTSLSHFPPASPLTPCRTLCGTTAINYPFSIDDGCGAPQYRSMLNCTGTDLFFMTTSGRYKVQSIDYKKQTMVVYDPAMSTCSILQPHHDFVMTDVESVVIPPSSDTVFALLNCSIDSPVLNRYKNLCFNFSGHSCDELYGGCNAFRVFRSFTNSSPPCCFTGYDTVKYMSMNILDCSHYTSFINVDGLNGIGPADWVYGMKLSYAVPDTGCGRCTRSGGACGYDTETGVMMCLCSTSMNATRECGKKLILD
;
A
#
# COMPACT_ATOMS: atom_id res chain seq x y z
N HIS A 1 -89.94 16.22 -17.63
CA HIS A 1 -89.37 15.01 -17.00
C HIS A 1 -88.51 14.27 -18.02
N PRO A 2 -87.37 13.68 -17.63
CA PRO A 2 -86.02 14.12 -18.03
C PRO A 2 -85.31 13.07 -18.92
N LEU A 3 -84.18 13.35 -19.59
CA LEU A 3 -82.83 13.25 -19.01
C LEU A 3 -81.81 13.89 -19.98
N LYS A 4 -81.11 14.94 -19.53
CA LYS A 4 -79.94 15.51 -20.22
C LYS A 4 -78.71 14.67 -19.86
N HIS A 5 -78.00 14.16 -20.86
CA HIS A 5 -76.66 13.57 -20.67
C HIS A 5 -75.65 14.68 -20.34
N HIS A 6 -75.13 14.67 -19.11
CA HIS A 6 -73.92 15.40 -18.75
C HIS A 6 -72.71 14.45 -18.85
N LEU A 7 -71.79 14.80 -19.74
CA LEU A 7 -70.49 14.16 -19.90
C LEU A 7 -69.54 14.77 -18.86
N THR A 8 -69.19 14.03 -17.81
CA THR A 8 -68.18 14.45 -16.82
C THR A 8 -66.84 13.81 -17.17
N LEU A 9 -65.89 14.61 -17.61
CA LEU A 9 -64.50 14.23 -17.89
C LEU A 9 -63.67 14.44 -16.61
N THR A 10 -63.38 13.37 -15.88
CA THR A 10 -62.45 13.40 -14.73
C THR A 10 -61.01 13.25 -15.24
N LEU A 11 -60.24 14.34 -15.17
CA LEU A 11 -58.82 14.38 -15.48
C LEU A 11 -58.01 14.01 -14.22
N LEU A 12 -57.49 12.78 -14.15
CA LEU A 12 -56.50 12.41 -13.14
C LEU A 12 -55.12 12.96 -13.55
N ALA A 13 -54.66 14.00 -12.88
CA ALA A 13 -53.29 14.47 -12.98
C ALA A 13 -52.37 13.57 -12.12
N LEU A 14 -51.62 12.68 -12.77
CA LEU A 14 -50.51 11.98 -12.12
C LEU A 14 -49.33 12.95 -11.96
N THR A 15 -49.13 13.46 -10.74
CA THR A 15 -47.89 14.14 -10.36
C THR A 15 -46.80 13.09 -10.12
N SER A 16 -46.01 12.81 -11.15
CA SER A 16 -44.77 12.04 -11.00
C SER A 16 -43.75 12.87 -10.23
N LEU A 17 -43.63 12.65 -8.91
CA LEU A 17 -42.47 13.11 -8.14
C LEU A 17 -41.25 12.32 -8.63
N SER A 18 -40.53 12.89 -9.58
CA SER A 18 -39.16 12.47 -9.93
C SER A 18 -38.27 12.70 -8.71
N HIS A 19 -38.11 11.66 -7.88
CA HIS A 19 -37.07 11.60 -6.88
C HIS A 19 -35.72 11.50 -7.60
N PHE A 20 -35.13 12.66 -7.91
CA PHE A 20 -33.71 12.71 -8.24
C PHE A 20 -32.93 12.28 -7.00
N PRO A 21 -32.05 11.27 -7.07
CA PRO A 21 -31.15 10.98 -5.97
C PRO A 21 -30.36 12.26 -5.68
N PRO A 22 -30.14 12.61 -4.39
CA PRO A 22 -29.36 13.79 -4.04
C PRO A 22 -28.01 13.69 -4.75
N ALA A 23 -27.68 14.70 -5.55
CA ALA A 23 -26.38 14.80 -6.19
C ALA A 23 -25.31 14.74 -5.09
N SER A 24 -24.61 13.61 -5.01
CA SER A 24 -23.42 13.48 -4.19
C SER A 24 -22.50 14.63 -4.58
N PRO A 25 -21.95 15.41 -3.62
CA PRO A 25 -20.95 16.39 -3.97
C PRO A 25 -19.84 15.65 -4.74
N LEU A 26 -19.56 16.09 -5.96
CA LEU A 26 -18.41 15.62 -6.73
C LEU A 26 -17.17 15.95 -5.89
N THR A 27 -16.66 14.96 -5.16
CA THR A 27 -15.42 15.11 -4.41
C THR A 27 -14.29 15.19 -5.42
N PRO A 28 -13.36 16.15 -5.31
CA PRO A 28 -12.23 16.25 -6.24
C PRO A 28 -11.27 15.05 -6.11
N CYS A 29 -11.35 14.29 -5.01
CA CYS A 29 -10.49 13.15 -4.72
C CYS A 29 -11.12 11.84 -5.19
N ARG A 30 -10.39 11.05 -5.97
CA ARG A 30 -10.76 9.68 -6.30
C ARG A 30 -10.60 8.79 -5.08
N THR A 31 -11.62 7.97 -4.84
CA THR A 31 -11.71 7.03 -3.72
C THR A 31 -11.50 5.58 -4.14
N LEU A 32 -11.25 5.33 -5.43
CA LEU A 32 -11.06 4.00 -6.00
C LEU A 32 -9.94 4.02 -7.05
N CYS A 33 -9.15 2.95 -7.05
CA CYS A 33 -8.25 2.57 -8.15
C CYS A 33 -8.60 1.14 -8.57
N GLY A 34 -9.28 0.99 -9.71
CA GLY A 34 -9.93 -0.28 -10.05
C GLY A 34 -10.93 -0.68 -8.96
N THR A 35 -10.70 -1.81 -8.30
CA THR A 35 -11.53 -2.30 -7.17
C THR A 35 -10.96 -1.93 -5.80
N THR A 36 -9.78 -1.30 -5.74
CA THR A 36 -9.10 -0.98 -4.48
C THR A 36 -9.58 0.36 -3.95
N ALA A 37 -10.15 0.36 -2.75
CA ALA A 37 -10.54 1.58 -2.04
C ALA A 37 -9.31 2.40 -1.64
N ILE A 38 -9.38 3.71 -1.88
CA ILE A 38 -8.39 4.71 -1.50
C ILE A 38 -9.01 5.58 -0.42
N ASN A 39 -8.67 5.28 0.84
CA ASN A 39 -9.09 6.06 2.01
C ASN A 39 -7.88 6.77 2.64
N TYR A 40 -8.20 7.79 3.44
CA TYR A 40 -7.23 8.47 4.31
C TYR A 40 -6.42 7.43 5.13
N PRO A 41 -5.09 7.58 5.23
CA PRO A 41 -4.30 8.76 4.92
C PRO A 41 -3.82 8.86 3.47
N PHE A 42 -4.08 7.82 2.67
CA PHE A 42 -3.60 7.76 1.29
C PHE A 42 -4.45 8.59 0.34
N SER A 43 -3.83 8.93 -0.79
CA SER A 43 -4.48 9.53 -1.95
C SER A 43 -3.75 9.13 -3.23
N ILE A 44 -4.45 9.26 -4.35
CA ILE A 44 -3.88 9.10 -5.71
C ILE A 44 -3.97 10.40 -6.53
N ASP A 45 -4.55 11.44 -5.93
CA ASP A 45 -4.69 12.77 -6.51
C ASP A 45 -3.99 13.78 -5.60
N ASP A 46 -3.25 14.69 -6.21
CA ASP A 46 -2.50 15.69 -5.46
C ASP A 46 -3.46 16.67 -4.76
N GLY A 47 -3.11 17.07 -3.54
CA GLY A 47 -3.96 17.89 -2.66
C GLY A 47 -5.01 17.08 -1.87
N CYS A 48 -5.12 15.77 -2.08
CA CYS A 48 -6.00 14.88 -1.32
C CYS A 48 -5.22 14.04 -0.30
N GLY A 49 -5.92 13.53 0.74
CA GLY A 49 -5.32 12.66 1.75
C GLY A 49 -4.48 13.44 2.77
N ALA A 50 -3.45 12.79 3.31
CA ALA A 50 -2.51 13.43 4.22
C ALA A 50 -1.22 13.82 3.48
N PRO A 51 -0.66 15.03 3.70
CA PRO A 51 0.46 15.57 2.94
C PRO A 51 1.74 14.73 3.08
N GLN A 52 1.95 14.07 4.21
CA GLN A 52 3.08 13.16 4.41
C GLN A 52 2.97 11.85 3.60
N TYR A 53 1.82 11.57 2.97
CA TYR A 53 1.63 10.45 2.04
C TYR A 53 1.55 10.89 0.57
N ARG A 54 1.78 12.19 0.31
CA ARG A 54 1.76 12.77 -1.04
C ARG A 54 2.65 11.96 -1.98
N SER A 55 2.11 11.62 -3.15
CA SER A 55 2.81 10.91 -4.22
C SER A 55 3.29 9.49 -3.89
N MET A 56 2.93 8.93 -2.73
CA MET A 56 3.31 7.55 -2.37
C MET A 56 2.49 6.49 -3.10
N LEU A 57 1.28 6.82 -3.55
CA LEU A 57 0.46 5.92 -4.35
C LEU A 57 0.20 6.47 -5.74
N ASN A 58 0.26 5.59 -6.73
CA ASN A 58 -0.11 5.89 -8.10
C ASN A 58 -1.07 4.84 -8.66
N CYS A 59 -2.14 5.30 -9.29
CA CYS A 59 -3.08 4.43 -9.99
C CYS A 59 -2.82 4.46 -11.49
N THR A 60 -2.47 3.31 -12.08
CA THR A 60 -2.29 3.15 -13.53
C THR A 60 -3.25 2.08 -14.04
N GLY A 61 -4.27 2.49 -14.81
CA GLY A 61 -5.35 1.58 -15.20
C GLY A 61 -6.15 1.13 -13.98
N THR A 62 -6.17 -0.18 -13.72
CA THR A 62 -6.81 -0.78 -12.54
C THR A 62 -5.84 -1.16 -11.43
N ASP A 63 -4.53 -1.00 -11.67
CA ASP A 63 -3.49 -1.41 -10.75
C ASP A 63 -2.99 -0.23 -9.92
N LEU A 64 -2.89 -0.46 -8.62
CA LEU A 64 -2.37 0.49 -7.64
C LEU A 64 -0.91 0.16 -7.33
N PHE A 65 -0.06 1.18 -7.31
CA PHE A 65 1.36 1.05 -7.04
C PHE A 65 1.77 1.93 -5.87
N PHE A 66 2.54 1.36 -4.96
CA PHE A 66 3.33 2.09 -3.97
C PHE A 66 4.63 2.54 -4.63
N MET A 67 4.93 3.82 -4.52
CA MET A 67 6.05 4.47 -5.18
C MET A 67 7.14 4.71 -4.14
N THR A 68 8.38 4.37 -4.49
CA THR A 68 9.56 4.72 -3.70
C THR A 68 10.67 5.22 -4.62
N THR A 69 11.83 5.58 -4.07
CA THR A 69 13.01 5.97 -4.85
C THR A 69 13.61 4.82 -5.66
N SER A 70 13.39 3.57 -5.23
CA SER A 70 13.92 2.37 -5.90
C SER A 70 12.98 1.82 -6.98
N GLY A 71 11.68 2.12 -6.94
CA GLY A 71 10.78 1.61 -7.96
C GLY A 71 9.30 1.73 -7.66
N ARG A 72 8.52 0.91 -8.36
CA ARG A 72 7.05 0.85 -8.29
C ARG A 72 6.64 -0.53 -7.82
N TYR A 73 6.01 -0.59 -6.66
CA TYR A 73 5.66 -1.83 -5.98
C TYR A 73 4.17 -2.05 -6.10
N LYS A 74 3.75 -3.17 -6.67
CA LYS A 74 2.32 -3.44 -6.87
C LYS A 74 1.66 -3.62 -5.51
N VAL A 75 0.63 -2.82 -5.22
CA VAL A 75 -0.17 -2.98 -3.99
C VAL A 75 -1.07 -4.19 -4.18
N GLN A 76 -0.89 -5.20 -3.33
CA GLN A 76 -1.73 -6.39 -3.32
C GLN A 76 -2.97 -6.19 -2.46
N SER A 77 -2.82 -5.52 -1.31
CA SER A 77 -3.94 -5.25 -0.40
C SER A 77 -3.65 -4.09 0.54
N ILE A 78 -4.72 -3.45 1.04
CA ILE A 78 -4.66 -2.44 2.10
C ILE A 78 -5.69 -2.83 3.16
N ASP A 79 -5.25 -2.99 4.41
CA ASP A 79 -6.11 -3.19 5.56
C ASP A 79 -6.14 -1.90 6.39
N TYR A 80 -7.21 -1.13 6.23
CA TYR A 80 -7.39 0.14 6.94
C TYR A 80 -7.63 0.00 8.44
N LYS A 81 -8.07 -1.17 8.91
CA LYS A 81 -8.30 -1.42 10.34
C LYS A 81 -7.00 -1.78 11.04
N LYS A 82 -6.18 -2.61 10.39
CA LYS A 82 -4.85 -3.01 10.89
C LYS A 82 -3.77 -1.99 10.58
N GLN A 83 -4.08 -1.01 9.73
CA GLN A 83 -3.13 0.01 9.26
C GLN A 83 -1.92 -0.62 8.57
N THR A 84 -2.18 -1.61 7.71
CA THR A 84 -1.15 -2.33 6.96
C THR A 84 -1.42 -2.34 5.47
N MET A 85 -0.36 -2.35 4.66
CA MET A 85 -0.41 -2.50 3.20
C MET A 85 0.53 -3.61 2.78
N VAL A 86 0.10 -4.52 1.91
CA VAL A 86 0.98 -5.55 1.33
C VAL A 86 1.35 -5.13 -0.08
N VAL A 87 2.64 -5.12 -0.38
CA VAL A 87 3.19 -4.78 -1.69
C VAL A 87 4.07 -5.90 -2.22
N TYR A 88 4.22 -5.93 -3.54
CA TYR A 88 5.11 -6.85 -4.25
C TYR A 88 6.12 -6.06 -5.07
N ASP A 89 7.40 -6.37 -4.85
CA ASP A 89 8.47 -5.88 -5.72
C ASP A 89 8.62 -6.79 -6.94
N PRO A 90 8.43 -6.31 -8.18
CA PRO A 90 8.77 -7.09 -9.37
C PRO A 90 10.27 -7.41 -9.50
N ALA A 91 11.15 -6.66 -8.84
CA ALA A 91 12.60 -6.84 -8.90
C ALA A 91 13.18 -7.70 -7.76
N MET A 92 12.37 -8.18 -6.82
CA MET A 92 12.84 -9.16 -5.83
C MET A 92 12.74 -10.59 -6.38
N SER A 93 13.67 -11.45 -5.98
CA SER A 93 13.59 -12.86 -6.35
C SER A 93 12.46 -13.58 -5.60
N THR A 94 11.95 -14.67 -6.14
CA THR A 94 10.96 -15.57 -5.51
C THR A 94 11.44 -17.02 -5.63
N CYS A 95 10.69 -17.95 -5.04
CA CYS A 95 11.05 -19.37 -5.11
C CYS A 95 11.13 -19.93 -6.55
N SER A 96 10.43 -19.28 -7.49
CA SER A 96 10.34 -19.71 -8.90
C SER A 96 11.06 -18.79 -9.89
N ILE A 97 11.40 -17.56 -9.50
CA ILE A 97 12.01 -16.56 -10.39
C ILE A 97 13.22 -15.95 -9.70
N LEU A 98 14.37 -15.96 -10.38
CA LEU A 98 15.57 -15.25 -9.96
C LEU A 98 15.58 -13.87 -10.63
N GLN A 99 15.61 -12.80 -9.85
CA GLN A 99 15.66 -11.42 -10.35
C GLN A 99 17.08 -10.85 -10.25
N PRO A 100 17.47 -9.89 -11.10
CA PRO A 100 18.78 -9.27 -11.03
C PRO A 100 18.96 -8.45 -9.74
N HIS A 101 20.20 -8.00 -9.51
CA HIS A 101 20.54 -7.15 -8.38
C HIS A 101 19.64 -5.90 -8.28
N HIS A 102 18.99 -5.73 -7.12
CA HIS A 102 18.12 -4.59 -6.85
C HIS A 102 18.18 -4.21 -5.36
N ASP A 103 18.09 -2.92 -5.06
CA ASP A 103 18.05 -2.38 -3.71
C ASP A 103 16.63 -1.88 -3.40
N PHE A 104 16.08 -2.28 -2.24
CA PHE A 104 14.84 -1.69 -1.74
C PHE A 104 15.13 -0.39 -0.97
N VAL A 105 14.88 0.75 -1.61
CA VAL A 105 15.15 2.08 -1.05
C VAL A 105 13.85 2.87 -0.91
N MET A 106 13.68 3.51 0.25
CA MET A 106 12.58 4.41 0.57
C MET A 106 13.13 5.80 0.92
N THR A 107 12.31 6.84 0.82
CA THR A 107 12.65 8.16 1.35
C THR A 107 12.67 8.17 2.88
N ASP A 108 13.29 9.19 3.49
CA ASP A 108 13.27 9.36 4.94
C ASP A 108 11.84 9.42 5.49
N VAL A 109 10.93 10.11 4.81
CA VAL A 109 9.52 10.21 5.19
C VAL A 109 8.84 8.85 5.10
N GLU A 110 8.96 8.16 3.97
CA GLU A 110 8.40 6.82 3.77
C GLU A 110 8.87 5.84 4.85
N SER A 111 10.16 5.84 5.16
CA SER A 111 10.78 4.95 6.15
C SER A 111 10.30 5.19 7.59
N VAL A 112 9.60 6.31 7.84
CA VAL A 112 9.05 6.67 9.14
C VAL A 112 7.53 6.50 9.16
N VAL A 113 6.83 6.93 8.10
CA VAL A 113 5.36 6.92 8.09
C VAL A 113 4.76 5.60 7.61
N ILE A 114 5.48 4.83 6.79
CA ILE A 114 5.05 3.55 6.22
C ILE A 114 6.21 2.53 6.08
N PRO A 115 7.00 2.26 7.14
CA PRO A 115 8.07 1.25 7.06
C PRO A 115 7.51 -0.16 6.85
N PRO A 116 8.33 -1.09 6.30
CA PRO A 116 8.07 -2.52 6.43
C PRO A 116 7.81 -2.91 7.88
N SER A 117 6.80 -3.75 8.09
CA SER A 117 6.41 -4.27 9.39
C SER A 117 7.45 -5.26 9.92
N SER A 118 7.47 -5.46 11.23
CA SER A 118 8.44 -6.34 11.89
C SER A 118 8.35 -7.82 11.50
N ASP A 119 7.22 -8.26 10.94
CA ASP A 119 7.02 -9.61 10.41
C ASP A 119 7.31 -9.73 8.91
N THR A 120 7.84 -8.68 8.29
CA THR A 120 8.47 -8.74 6.96
C THR A 120 9.95 -9.04 7.16
N VAL A 121 10.40 -10.19 6.66
CA VAL A 121 11.80 -10.60 6.71
C VAL A 121 12.39 -10.53 5.30
N PHE A 122 13.60 -9.98 5.23
CA PHE A 122 14.40 -9.93 4.01
C PHE A 122 15.41 -11.07 4.04
N ALA A 123 15.57 -11.79 2.94
CA ALA A 123 16.66 -12.74 2.77
C ALA A 123 17.67 -12.19 1.75
N LEU A 124 18.91 -12.03 2.21
CA LEU A 124 20.06 -11.71 1.38
C LEU A 124 20.64 -13.02 0.85
N LEU A 125 20.79 -13.11 -0.46
CA LEU A 125 21.13 -14.35 -1.16
C LEU A 125 22.39 -14.19 -1.99
N ASN A 126 23.11 -15.30 -2.11
CA ASN A 126 24.37 -15.44 -2.82
C ASN A 126 25.34 -14.31 -2.44
N CYS A 127 25.63 -14.24 -1.14
CA CYS A 127 26.56 -13.31 -0.55
C CYS A 127 28.00 -13.84 -0.63
N SER A 128 28.95 -12.93 -0.75
CA SER A 128 30.37 -13.24 -0.65
C SER A 128 30.74 -13.75 0.74
N ILE A 129 31.79 -14.57 0.83
CA ILE A 129 32.34 -15.05 2.11
C ILE A 129 32.90 -13.89 2.96
N ASP A 130 33.29 -12.79 2.32
CA ASP A 130 33.81 -11.58 2.95
C ASP A 130 32.70 -10.57 3.32
N SER A 131 31.43 -10.93 3.05
CA SER A 131 30.27 -10.08 3.33
C SER A 131 30.27 -9.57 4.78
N PRO A 132 29.95 -8.28 5.01
CA PRO A 132 29.86 -7.72 6.36
C PRO A 132 28.84 -8.45 7.24
N VAL A 133 27.74 -8.96 6.68
CA VAL A 133 26.71 -9.67 7.45
C VAL A 133 27.12 -11.08 7.87
N LEU A 134 28.22 -11.62 7.34
CA LEU A 134 28.81 -12.87 7.82
C LEU A 134 29.93 -12.65 8.83
N ASN A 135 30.52 -11.45 8.81
CA ASN A 135 31.69 -11.08 9.59
C ASN A 135 31.32 -10.06 10.67
N ARG A 136 31.58 -8.76 10.40
CA ARG A 136 31.45 -7.66 11.37
C ARG A 136 30.02 -7.49 11.91
N TYR A 137 29.01 -7.73 11.09
CA TYR A 137 27.59 -7.49 11.38
C TYR A 137 26.78 -8.79 11.44
N LYS A 138 27.41 -9.89 11.87
CA LYS A 138 26.76 -11.21 11.99
C LYS A 138 25.51 -11.21 12.86
N ASN A 139 25.43 -10.32 13.84
CA ASN A 139 24.28 -10.17 14.73
C ASN A 139 23.02 -9.62 14.04
N LEU A 140 23.14 -9.09 12.81
CA LEU A 140 21.99 -8.67 12.01
C LEU A 140 21.31 -9.83 11.30
N CYS A 141 21.98 -10.99 11.22
CA CYS A 141 21.42 -12.21 10.69
C CYS A 141 20.72 -13.01 11.78
N PHE A 142 19.54 -13.52 11.48
CA PHE A 142 18.77 -14.35 12.39
C PHE A 142 18.13 -15.54 11.70
N ASN A 143 17.63 -16.48 12.50
CA ASN A 143 16.70 -17.51 12.07
C ASN A 143 15.33 -17.17 12.67
N PHE A 144 14.25 -17.57 12.02
CA PHE A 144 12.88 -17.37 12.51
C PHE A 144 12.12 -18.68 12.40
N SER A 145 11.21 -18.99 13.32
CA SER A 145 10.27 -20.13 13.20
C SER A 145 10.90 -21.49 12.81
N GLY A 146 12.16 -21.75 13.18
CA GLY A 146 12.90 -22.98 12.82
C GLY A 146 13.54 -22.97 11.42
N HIS A 147 13.39 -21.87 10.68
CA HIS A 147 13.90 -21.65 9.33
C HIS A 147 15.28 -21.00 9.31
N SER A 148 16.11 -21.43 8.36
CA SER A 148 17.41 -20.84 8.08
C SER A 148 17.52 -20.53 6.59
N CYS A 149 18.22 -19.46 6.23
CA CYS A 149 18.27 -19.00 4.84
C CYS A 149 18.86 -20.06 3.88
N ASP A 150 19.67 -20.99 4.38
CA ASP A 150 20.25 -22.08 3.60
C ASP A 150 19.20 -23.00 2.97
N GLU A 151 18.02 -23.12 3.60
CA GLU A 151 16.95 -23.96 3.11
C GLU A 151 16.38 -23.43 1.78
N LEU A 152 16.49 -22.12 1.52
CA LEU A 152 16.04 -21.51 0.28
C LEU A 152 16.79 -22.08 -0.94
N TYR A 153 18.10 -22.34 -0.80
CA TYR A 153 18.90 -22.92 -1.90
C TYR A 153 18.51 -24.36 -2.26
N GLY A 154 17.92 -25.10 -1.32
CA GLY A 154 17.43 -26.46 -1.55
C GLY A 154 15.95 -26.53 -1.89
N GLY A 155 15.14 -25.66 -1.28
CA GLY A 155 13.69 -25.65 -1.36
C GLY A 155 13.13 -24.86 -2.55
N CYS A 156 13.93 -23.99 -3.17
CA CYS A 156 13.47 -23.16 -4.28
C CYS A 156 14.17 -23.43 -5.59
N ASN A 157 13.38 -23.67 -6.64
CA ASN A 157 13.87 -23.95 -7.98
C ASN A 157 14.78 -22.85 -8.52
N ALA A 158 14.42 -21.58 -8.28
CA ALA A 158 15.21 -20.43 -8.72
C ALA A 158 16.60 -20.34 -8.07
N PHE A 159 16.75 -20.82 -6.83
CA PHE A 159 17.97 -20.66 -6.05
C PHE A 159 18.93 -21.85 -6.14
N ARG A 160 18.47 -22.98 -6.67
CA ARG A 160 19.31 -24.17 -6.88
C ARG A 160 20.51 -23.91 -7.79
N VAL A 161 20.41 -22.92 -8.68
CA VAL A 161 21.50 -22.51 -9.59
C VAL A 161 22.78 -22.16 -8.80
N PHE A 162 22.65 -21.63 -7.59
CA PHE A 162 23.77 -21.26 -6.74
C PHE A 162 24.54 -22.46 -6.18
N ARG A 163 23.88 -23.60 -5.96
CA ARG A 163 24.54 -24.83 -5.49
C ARG A 163 25.26 -25.58 -6.61
N SER A 164 24.82 -25.41 -7.85
CA SER A 164 25.40 -26.10 -9.01
C SER A 164 26.87 -25.75 -9.26
N PHE A 165 27.36 -24.61 -8.75
CA PHE A 165 28.70 -24.13 -9.02
C PHE A 165 29.75 -24.50 -7.95
N THR A 166 29.36 -24.73 -6.69
CA THR A 166 30.33 -24.81 -5.58
C THR A 166 30.25 -26.06 -4.70
N ASN A 167 29.37 -27.04 -4.98
CA ASN A 167 29.07 -28.20 -4.11
C ASN A 167 28.63 -27.83 -2.68
N SER A 168 28.51 -26.53 -2.37
CA SER A 168 28.05 -25.93 -1.12
C SER A 168 27.08 -24.78 -1.45
N SER A 169 26.19 -24.43 -0.52
CA SER A 169 25.42 -23.20 -0.64
C SER A 169 26.35 -21.99 -0.46
N PRO A 170 26.25 -20.96 -1.30
CA PRO A 170 26.82 -19.65 -0.97
C PRO A 170 26.20 -19.11 0.32
N PRO A 171 26.92 -18.30 1.10
CA PRO A 171 26.36 -17.66 2.27
C PRO A 171 25.08 -16.86 2.00
N CYS A 172 24.24 -16.77 3.02
CA CYS A 172 23.00 -16.00 3.01
C CYS A 172 22.73 -15.43 4.41
N CYS A 173 21.72 -14.56 4.50
CA CYS A 173 21.33 -13.94 5.76
C CYS A 173 19.84 -13.58 5.74
N PHE A 174 19.06 -14.03 6.73
CA PHE A 174 17.77 -13.38 7.00
C PHE A 174 17.99 -12.17 7.88
N THR A 175 17.33 -11.06 7.55
CA THR A 175 17.49 -9.81 8.26
C THR A 175 16.21 -8.95 8.20
N GLY A 176 16.20 -7.87 8.97
CA GLY A 176 15.09 -6.92 9.01
C GLY A 176 15.30 -5.74 8.06
N TYR A 177 14.26 -4.90 7.94
CA TYR A 177 14.33 -3.70 7.12
C TYR A 177 15.45 -2.74 7.51
N ASP A 178 15.76 -2.61 8.81
CA ASP A 178 16.83 -1.72 9.28
C ASP A 178 18.18 -2.02 8.62
N THR A 179 18.48 -3.29 8.36
CA THR A 179 19.71 -3.69 7.67
C THR A 179 19.74 -3.19 6.22
N VAL A 180 18.69 -3.50 5.45
CA VAL A 180 18.61 -3.16 4.02
C VAL A 180 18.34 -1.68 3.77
N LYS A 181 17.81 -0.97 4.78
CA LYS A 181 17.66 0.50 4.77
C LYS A 181 19.02 1.20 4.78
N TYR A 182 19.97 0.73 5.59
CA TYR A 182 21.26 1.40 5.80
C TYR A 182 22.41 0.80 4.98
N MET A 183 22.29 -0.44 4.52
CA MET A 183 23.32 -1.13 3.74
C MET A 183 22.70 -1.64 2.43
N SER A 184 23.16 -1.08 1.31
CA SER A 184 22.80 -1.59 -0.01
C SER A 184 23.36 -2.99 -0.24
N MET A 185 22.81 -3.72 -1.21
CA MET A 185 23.28 -5.04 -1.60
C MET A 185 24.77 -5.05 -1.97
N ASN A 186 25.27 -3.97 -2.59
CA ASN A 186 26.71 -3.79 -2.86
C ASN A 186 27.55 -3.68 -1.58
N ILE A 187 27.06 -2.99 -0.54
CA ILE A 187 27.77 -2.92 0.76
C ILE A 187 27.71 -4.27 1.47
N LEU A 188 26.57 -4.94 1.40
CA LEU A 188 26.35 -6.26 1.96
C LEU A 188 27.11 -7.35 1.19
N ASP A 189 27.64 -7.04 0.01
CA ASP A 189 28.28 -7.98 -0.92
C ASP A 189 27.40 -9.21 -1.19
N CYS A 190 26.12 -8.94 -1.44
CA CYS A 190 25.09 -9.92 -1.81
C CYS A 190 24.52 -9.55 -3.18
N SER A 191 24.16 -10.56 -3.97
CA SER A 191 23.76 -10.32 -5.35
C SER A 191 22.24 -10.27 -5.56
N HIS A 192 21.48 -10.87 -4.64
CA HIS A 192 20.04 -11.01 -4.77
C HIS A 192 19.39 -10.80 -3.40
N TYR A 193 18.15 -10.32 -3.41
CA TYR A 193 17.32 -10.35 -2.22
C TYR A 193 15.94 -10.92 -2.54
N THR A 194 15.28 -11.43 -1.50
CA THR A 194 13.86 -11.76 -1.49
C THR A 194 13.25 -11.29 -0.17
N SER A 195 11.93 -11.26 -0.10
CA SER A 195 11.22 -10.95 1.14
C SER A 195 9.93 -11.76 1.25
N PHE A 196 9.51 -11.99 2.48
CA PHE A 196 8.30 -12.73 2.80
C PHE A 196 7.70 -12.20 4.10
N ILE A 197 6.39 -12.43 4.25
CA ILE A 197 5.57 -11.90 5.34
C ILE A 197 4.96 -13.03 6.17
N ASN A 198 4.37 -12.69 7.32
CA ASN A 198 3.68 -13.65 8.19
C ASN A 198 4.60 -14.78 8.69
N VAL A 199 5.84 -14.44 9.05
CA VAL A 199 6.90 -15.39 9.44
C VAL A 199 6.55 -16.27 10.64
N ASP A 200 5.72 -15.77 11.56
CA ASP A 200 5.23 -16.54 12.71
C ASP A 200 4.36 -17.73 12.28
N GLY A 201 3.69 -17.61 11.13
CA GLY A 201 2.83 -18.64 10.56
C GLY A 201 3.54 -19.64 9.65
N LEU A 202 4.87 -19.52 9.47
CA LEU A 202 5.62 -20.37 8.53
C LEU A 202 6.18 -21.65 9.16
N ASN A 203 6.08 -21.84 10.48
CA ASN A 203 6.65 -23.02 11.15
C ASN A 203 6.14 -24.33 10.51
N GLY A 204 7.07 -25.14 10.00
CA GLY A 204 6.77 -26.41 9.33
C GLY A 204 6.31 -26.27 7.86
N ILE A 205 6.33 -25.06 7.30
CA ILE A 205 5.99 -24.77 5.90
C ILE A 205 7.28 -24.55 5.11
N GLY A 206 7.44 -25.24 3.98
CA GLY A 206 8.63 -25.12 3.14
C GLY A 206 8.66 -23.83 2.30
N PRO A 207 9.84 -23.36 1.85
CA PRO A 207 9.98 -22.12 1.06
C PRO A 207 9.10 -21.97 -0.17
N ALA A 208 8.75 -23.09 -0.82
CA ALA A 208 7.88 -23.10 -1.99
C ALA A 208 6.48 -22.56 -1.71
N ASP A 209 6.02 -22.68 -0.46
CA ASP A 209 4.67 -22.31 -0.02
C ASP A 209 4.67 -21.04 0.86
N TRP A 210 5.79 -20.32 0.95
CA TRP A 210 5.88 -19.06 1.69
C TRP A 210 5.15 -17.92 0.97
N VAL A 211 4.74 -16.92 1.75
CA VAL A 211 4.07 -15.71 1.23
C VAL A 211 5.11 -14.64 0.89
N TYR A 212 5.53 -14.63 -0.38
CA TYR A 212 6.49 -13.64 -0.90
C TYR A 212 5.85 -12.26 -1.06
N GLY A 213 6.48 -11.24 -0.48
CA GLY A 213 5.98 -9.87 -0.49
C GLY A 213 6.57 -9.07 0.66
N MET A 214 6.16 -7.80 0.75
CA MET A 214 6.49 -6.91 1.86
C MET A 214 5.22 -6.37 2.47
N LYS A 215 5.06 -6.50 3.79
CA LYS A 215 3.98 -5.85 4.51
C LYS A 215 4.52 -4.57 5.11
N LEU A 216 3.85 -3.46 4.84
CA LEU A 216 4.15 -2.14 5.35
C LEU A 216 3.14 -1.83 6.46
N SER A 217 3.60 -1.18 7.53
CA SER A 217 2.75 -0.67 8.60
C SER A 217 2.74 0.84 8.53
N TYR A 218 1.56 1.46 8.53
CA TYR A 218 1.44 2.90 8.30
C TYR A 218 0.73 3.63 9.43
N ALA A 219 1.11 4.88 9.68
CA ALA A 219 0.50 5.71 10.72
C ALA A 219 -0.63 6.59 10.16
N VAL A 220 -1.78 6.63 10.82
CA VAL A 220 -2.89 7.53 10.43
C VAL A 220 -2.77 8.85 11.20
N PRO A 221 -2.49 9.99 10.54
CA PRO A 221 -2.31 11.26 11.23
C PRO A 221 -3.64 11.83 11.74
N ASP A 222 -3.67 12.35 12.97
CA ASP A 222 -4.85 13.08 13.48
C ASP A 222 -4.84 14.53 13.00
N THR A 223 -5.35 14.73 11.78
CA THR A 223 -5.42 16.04 11.10
C THR A 223 -6.81 16.67 11.16
N GLY A 224 -7.74 16.07 11.91
CA GLY A 224 -9.15 16.46 11.87
C GLY A 224 -9.91 15.96 10.63
N CYS A 225 -9.30 15.11 9.80
CA CYS A 225 -9.94 14.47 8.64
C CYS A 225 -11.28 13.81 8.99
N GLY A 226 -11.37 13.16 10.16
CA GLY A 226 -12.63 12.54 10.61
C GLY A 226 -13.77 13.53 10.85
N ARG A 227 -13.52 14.82 11.10
CA ARG A 227 -14.57 15.86 11.17
C ARG A 227 -14.99 16.28 9.76
N CYS A 228 -14.02 16.47 8.87
CA CYS A 228 -14.27 16.81 7.48
C CYS A 228 -15.16 15.78 6.77
N THR A 229 -14.84 14.49 6.88
CA THR A 229 -15.64 13.42 6.26
C THR A 229 -17.07 13.36 6.80
N ARG A 230 -17.26 13.56 8.11
CA ARG A 230 -18.60 13.63 8.73
C ARG A 230 -19.44 14.81 8.26
N SER A 231 -18.80 15.91 7.86
CA SER A 231 -19.48 17.07 7.27
C SER A 231 -19.77 16.93 5.77
N GLY A 232 -19.40 15.80 5.15
CA GLY A 232 -19.58 15.54 3.72
C GLY A 232 -18.44 16.05 2.82
N GLY A 233 -17.31 16.44 3.41
CA GLY A 233 -16.12 16.84 2.66
C GLY A 233 -15.11 15.71 2.48
N ALA A 234 -14.12 15.93 1.61
CA ALA A 234 -12.95 15.07 1.44
C ALA A 234 -11.73 15.68 2.15
N CYS A 235 -10.88 14.82 2.73
CA CYS A 235 -9.67 15.27 3.40
C CYS A 235 -8.59 15.62 2.37
N GLY A 236 -7.93 16.76 2.57
CA GLY A 236 -6.88 17.21 1.68
C GLY A 236 -5.93 18.20 2.34
N TYR A 237 -5.05 18.77 1.53
CA TYR A 237 -4.09 19.77 1.92
C TYR A 237 -3.87 20.75 0.77
N ASP A 238 -3.41 21.94 1.11
CA ASP A 238 -3.01 22.95 0.13
C ASP A 238 -1.67 22.53 -0.50
N THR A 239 -1.62 22.40 -1.83
CA THR A 239 -0.47 21.79 -2.53
C THR A 239 0.80 22.63 -2.47
N GLU A 240 0.69 23.93 -2.18
CA GLU A 240 1.81 24.86 -2.07
C GLU A 240 2.38 24.88 -0.65
N THR A 241 1.51 24.94 0.35
CA THR A 241 1.89 25.11 1.76
C THR A 241 1.93 23.80 2.56
N GLY A 242 1.29 22.73 2.06
CA GLY A 242 1.13 21.45 2.76
C GLY A 242 0.14 21.51 3.93
N VAL A 243 -0.56 22.63 4.12
CA VAL A 243 -1.49 22.83 5.24
C VAL A 243 -2.77 22.04 5.03
N MET A 244 -3.19 21.31 6.06
CA MET A 244 -4.42 20.50 6.05
C MET A 244 -5.67 21.36 5.82
N MET A 245 -6.59 20.84 5.01
CA MET A 245 -7.86 21.46 4.69
C MET A 245 -8.96 20.42 4.42
N CYS A 246 -10.20 20.87 4.53
CA CYS A 246 -11.39 20.11 4.19
C CYS A 246 -11.93 20.58 2.84
N LEU A 247 -12.00 19.66 1.89
CA LEU A 247 -12.47 19.91 0.53
C LEU A 247 -13.98 19.69 0.47
N CYS A 248 -14.76 20.78 0.46
CA CYS A 248 -16.22 20.72 0.58
C CYS A 248 -16.94 20.69 -0.76
N SER A 249 -16.32 21.27 -1.79
CA SER A 249 -16.75 21.21 -3.18
C SER A 249 -15.56 21.58 -4.08
N THR A 250 -15.76 21.59 -5.39
CA THR A 250 -14.72 22.02 -6.35
C THR A 250 -14.26 23.47 -6.16
N SER A 251 -15.06 24.33 -5.54
CA SER A 251 -14.76 25.76 -5.36
C SER A 251 -14.76 26.23 -3.90
N MET A 252 -14.98 25.32 -2.94
CA MET A 252 -15.11 25.69 -1.53
C MET A 252 -14.27 24.76 -0.65
N ASN A 253 -13.32 25.37 0.04
CA ASN A 253 -12.44 24.74 1.00
C ASN A 253 -12.69 25.31 2.39
N ALA A 254 -12.54 24.50 3.43
CA ALA A 254 -12.69 24.90 4.82
C ALA A 254 -11.52 24.38 5.65
N THR A 255 -11.27 24.98 6.82
CA THR A 255 -10.14 24.56 7.66
C THR A 255 -10.33 23.19 8.30
N ARG A 256 -11.58 22.81 8.66
CA ARG A 256 -11.85 21.56 9.41
C ARG A 256 -13.12 20.83 9.00
N GLU A 257 -14.17 21.54 8.64
CA GLU A 257 -15.47 20.94 8.32
C GLU A 257 -16.25 21.82 7.34
N CYS A 258 -17.12 21.18 6.57
CA CYS A 258 -18.03 21.83 5.65
C CYS A 258 -19.26 22.35 6.41
N GLY A 259 -19.69 23.57 6.07
CA GLY A 259 -20.94 24.12 6.60
C GLY A 259 -22.13 23.25 6.21
N LYS A 260 -23.12 23.13 7.10
CA LYS A 260 -24.41 22.51 6.76
C LYS A 260 -24.97 23.23 5.52
N LYS A 261 -25.29 22.47 4.48
CA LYS A 261 -26.08 22.97 3.35
C LYS A 261 -27.39 23.52 3.94
N LEU A 262 -27.53 24.85 4.03
CA LEU A 262 -28.83 25.47 4.24
C LEU A 262 -29.63 25.10 2.98
N ILE A 263 -30.46 24.07 3.10
CA ILE A 263 -31.55 23.86 2.16
C ILE A 263 -32.43 25.08 2.37
N LEU A 264 -32.35 26.03 1.44
CA LEU A 264 -33.37 27.05 1.30
C LEU A 264 -34.62 26.30 0.84
N ASP A 265 -35.55 26.11 1.77
CA ASP A 265 -36.92 25.69 1.51
C ASP A 265 -37.62 26.65 0.52
#